data_AF-A0A2U1E8V8-F1
#
_entry.id   AF-A0A2U1E8V8-F1
#
_cell.length_a   1.000
_cell.length_b   1.000
_cell.length_c   1.000
_cell.angle_alpha   90.00
_cell.angle_beta   90.00
_cell.angle_gamma   90.00
#
_symmetry.space_group_name_H-M   'P 1'
#
loop_
_entity.id
_entity.type
_entity.pdbx_description
1 polymer ?
#
loop_
_entity_poly.entity_id
_entity_poly.type
_entity_poly.pdbx_seq_one_letter_code
_entity_poly.pdbx_strand_id
1 'polypeptide(L)'
;MTTESKAEAFDSTRDGGLQFGADIAASNMCGFTLMNNQVGVIVANVLGRLDNVKVEHLPSMIRVDGQGKFEVLYADIDEEAGEDENWFDAAEFEENMSTHYGRMVHLDDRTIMFANPEDAAEYIDFDLKPVT
;
A
#
# COMPACT_ATOMS: atom_id res chain seq x y z
N MET A 1 -2.42 -35.43 48.71
CA MET A 1 -1.83 -34.90 47.46
C MET A 1 -2.86 -35.14 46.38
N THR A 2 -3.79 -34.19 46.22
CA THR A 2 -4.73 -34.16 45.09
C THR A 2 -5.02 -32.69 44.85
N THR A 3 -4.38 -32.12 43.82
CA THR A 3 -4.68 -30.78 43.31
C THR A 3 -5.67 -30.94 42.16
N GLU A 4 -6.88 -30.44 42.33
CA GLU A 4 -7.81 -30.23 41.22
C GLU A 4 -7.42 -28.95 40.49
N SER A 5 -7.13 -29.05 39.19
CA SER A 5 -6.91 -27.88 38.33
C SER A 5 -8.27 -27.25 38.00
N LYS A 6 -8.48 -25.99 38.40
CA LYS A 6 -9.54 -25.17 37.79
C LYS A 6 -9.08 -24.76 36.40
N ALA A 7 -9.88 -25.09 35.39
CA ALA A 7 -9.80 -24.48 34.08
C ALA A 7 -10.23 -23.02 34.21
N GLU A 8 -9.32 -22.09 33.90
CA GLU A 8 -9.65 -20.67 33.75
C GLU A 8 -10.20 -20.45 32.35
N ALA A 9 -11.39 -19.87 32.26
CA ALA A 9 -12.02 -19.50 31.01
C ALA A 9 -11.18 -18.41 30.31
N PHE A 10 -10.94 -18.58 29.01
CA PHE A 10 -10.31 -17.56 28.18
C PHE A 10 -11.27 -16.37 28.08
N ASP A 11 -10.93 -15.30 28.80
CA ASP A 11 -11.60 -14.01 28.75
C ASP A 11 -11.36 -13.37 27.37
N SER A 12 -12.44 -13.23 26.60
CA SER A 12 -12.45 -12.65 25.26
C SER A 12 -12.30 -11.12 25.25
N THR A 13 -12.01 -10.48 26.39
CA THR A 13 -11.81 -9.02 26.50
C THR A 13 -10.34 -8.62 26.57
N ARG A 14 -9.49 -9.18 25.70
CA ARG A 14 -8.17 -8.55 25.45
C ARG A 14 -8.40 -7.17 24.84
N ASP A 15 -8.32 -6.17 25.72
CA ASP A 15 -8.21 -4.75 25.44
C ASP A 15 -7.17 -4.51 24.33
N GLY A 16 -7.66 -4.39 23.11
CA GLY A 16 -6.91 -3.92 21.95
C GLY A 16 -7.81 -3.11 21.01
N GLY A 17 -8.94 -2.63 21.51
CA GLY A 17 -9.77 -1.67 20.79
C GLY A 17 -9.07 -0.33 20.73
N LEU A 18 -9.11 0.32 19.56
CA LEU A 18 -8.65 1.70 19.38
C LEU A 18 -9.20 2.58 20.51
N GLN A 19 -8.30 3.11 21.33
CA GLN A 19 -8.67 3.99 22.42
C GLN A 19 -9.23 5.28 21.80
N PHE A 20 -10.51 5.58 22.02
CA PHE A 20 -11.09 6.87 21.64
C PHE A 20 -10.27 7.98 22.32
N GLY A 21 -9.56 8.77 21.53
CA GLY A 21 -8.59 9.77 22.01
C GLY A 21 -7.13 9.48 21.71
N ALA A 22 -6.79 8.45 20.92
CA ALA A 22 -5.46 8.33 20.34
C ALA A 22 -5.13 9.58 19.51
N ASP A 23 -3.94 10.15 19.69
CA ASP A 23 -3.46 11.27 18.88
C ASP A 23 -3.50 10.88 17.40
N ILE A 24 -4.48 11.43 16.67
CA ILE A 24 -4.58 11.28 15.22
C ILE A 24 -3.55 12.24 14.62
N ALA A 25 -2.31 11.78 14.56
CA ALA A 25 -1.21 12.50 13.91
C ALA A 25 -1.01 11.97 12.47
N ALA A 26 -0.55 12.83 11.57
CA ALA A 26 -0.17 12.43 10.22
C ALA A 26 0.94 11.38 10.30
N SER A 27 0.71 10.20 9.69
CA SER A 27 1.68 9.10 9.71
C SER A 27 2.87 9.33 8.77
N ASN A 28 2.72 10.21 7.77
CA ASN A 28 3.63 10.36 6.64
C ASN A 28 3.93 9.01 5.93
N MET A 29 2.94 8.10 5.93
CA MET A 29 3.01 6.81 5.27
C MET A 29 1.95 6.71 4.17
N CYS A 30 2.28 6.05 3.07
CA CYS A 30 1.36 5.60 2.03
C CYS A 30 1.70 4.17 1.61
N GLY A 31 0.78 3.47 0.96
CA GLY A 31 1.06 2.11 0.55
C GLY A 31 -0.15 1.37 0.02
N PHE A 32 0.06 0.10 -0.29
CA PHE A 32 -0.97 -0.76 -0.84
C PHE A 32 -0.69 -2.24 -0.54
N THR A 33 -1.71 -3.05 -0.76
CA THR A 33 -1.63 -4.50 -0.57
C THR A 33 -1.87 -5.19 -1.90
N LEU A 34 -0.86 -5.94 -2.36
CA LEU A 34 -0.89 -6.73 -3.58
C LEU A 34 -1.38 -8.15 -3.29
N MET A 35 -2.02 -8.76 -4.29
CA MET A 35 -2.25 -10.20 -4.28
C MET A 35 -0.91 -10.95 -4.38
N ASN A 36 -0.76 -12.07 -3.66
CA ASN A 36 0.45 -12.89 -3.76
C ASN A 36 0.39 -13.80 -5.02
N ASN A 37 0.58 -13.18 -6.18
CA ASN A 37 0.67 -13.84 -7.49
C ASN A 37 1.95 -13.37 -8.22
N GLN A 38 2.12 -13.78 -9.48
CA GLN A 38 3.33 -13.48 -10.25
C GLN A 38 3.58 -11.97 -10.38
N VAL A 39 2.56 -11.21 -10.79
CA VAL A 39 2.65 -9.75 -10.94
C VAL A 39 2.94 -9.08 -9.61
N GLY A 40 2.23 -9.47 -8.54
CA GLY A 40 2.45 -8.92 -7.20
C GLY A 40 3.88 -9.13 -6.68
N VAL A 41 4.49 -10.29 -6.98
CA VAL A 41 5.89 -10.58 -6.61
C VAL A 41 6.88 -9.72 -7.42
N ILE A 42 6.64 -9.53 -8.72
CA ILE A 42 7.48 -8.69 -9.57
C ILE A 42 7.46 -7.24 -9.09
N VAL A 43 6.27 -6.67 -8.87
CA VAL A 43 6.10 -5.32 -8.33
C VAL A 43 6.80 -5.19 -6.97
N ALA A 44 6.65 -6.17 -6.10
CA ALA A 44 7.31 -6.19 -4.80
C ALA A 44 8.85 -6.21 -4.90
N ASN A 45 9.42 -6.95 -5.86
CA ASN A 45 10.87 -7.00 -6.07
C ASN A 45 11.43 -5.66 -6.54
N VAL A 46 10.73 -4.96 -7.42
CA VAL A 46 11.13 -3.64 -7.90
C VAL A 46 11.06 -2.62 -6.77
N LEU A 47 9.93 -2.55 -6.08
CA LEU A 47 9.72 -1.56 -5.01
C LEU A 47 10.57 -1.83 -3.77
N GLY A 48 10.95 -3.08 -3.52
CA GLY A 48 11.88 -3.45 -2.46
C GLY A 48 13.30 -2.89 -2.62
N ARG A 49 13.62 -2.28 -3.78
CA ARG A 49 14.89 -1.59 -4.06
C ARG A 49 14.89 -0.12 -3.59
N LEU A 50 13.72 0.44 -3.28
CA LEU A 50 13.58 1.83 -2.87
C LEU A 50 13.87 1.99 -1.38
N ASP A 51 14.77 2.90 -1.01
CA ASP A 51 15.22 3.11 0.37
C ASP A 51 14.07 3.51 1.33
N ASN A 52 13.03 4.15 0.81
CA ASN A 52 11.88 4.63 1.58
C ASN A 52 10.67 3.69 1.53
N VAL A 53 10.81 2.47 0.98
CA VAL A 53 9.74 1.47 0.89
C VAL A 53 10.11 0.21 1.66
N LYS A 54 9.14 -0.31 2.40
CA LYS A 54 9.20 -1.60 3.08
C LYS A 54 8.21 -2.56 2.44
N VAL A 55 8.70 -3.73 2.08
CA VAL A 55 7.91 -4.85 1.54
C VAL A 55 7.82 -5.96 2.59
N GLU A 56 6.60 -6.45 2.83
CA GLU A 56 6.33 -7.57 3.74
C GLU A 56 5.51 -8.65 3.03
N HIS A 57 6.08 -9.84 2.90
CA HIS A 57 5.43 -11.00 2.30
C HIS A 57 4.60 -11.75 3.35
N LEU A 58 3.28 -11.76 3.17
CA LEU A 58 2.33 -12.54 3.96
C LEU A 58 1.84 -13.74 3.12
N PRO A 59 1.26 -14.79 3.74
CA PRO A 59 0.91 -16.00 3.00
C PRO A 59 0.03 -15.80 1.76
N SER A 60 -0.92 -14.85 1.79
CA SER A 60 -1.87 -14.60 0.71
C SER A 60 -1.73 -13.23 0.04
N MET A 61 -0.87 -12.36 0.56
CA MET A 61 -0.77 -10.97 0.11
C MET A 61 0.63 -10.42 0.36
N ILE A 62 0.98 -9.35 -0.34
CA ILE A 62 2.24 -8.65 -0.14
C ILE A 62 1.89 -7.22 0.24
N ARG A 63 2.41 -6.76 1.38
CA ARG A 63 2.18 -5.41 1.88
C ARG A 63 3.35 -4.52 1.48
N VAL A 64 3.04 -3.38 0.87
CA VAL A 64 4.01 -2.36 0.47
C VAL A 64 3.70 -1.09 1.24
N ASP A 65 4.65 -0.64 2.04
CA ASP A 65 4.56 0.58 2.86
C ASP A 65 5.70 1.53 2.51
N GLY A 66 5.39 2.74 2.06
CA GLY A 66 6.36 3.78 1.76
C GLY A 66 6.25 5.00 2.67
N GLN A 67 7.37 5.67 2.92
CA GLN A 67 7.41 6.93 3.65
C GLN A 67 7.38 8.12 2.66
N GLY A 68 6.50 9.09 2.94
CA GLY A 68 6.34 10.29 2.12
C GLY A 68 5.73 9.98 0.76
N LYS A 69 6.57 9.84 -0.26
CA LYS A 69 6.18 9.60 -1.65
C LYS A 69 7.01 8.47 -2.26
N PHE A 70 6.39 7.60 -3.04
CA PHE A 70 7.10 6.67 -3.90
C PHE A 70 6.33 6.42 -5.19
N GLU A 71 7.01 5.87 -6.19
CA GLU A 71 6.49 5.69 -7.55
C GLU A 71 6.59 4.23 -7.95
N VAL A 72 5.60 3.74 -8.68
CA VAL A 72 5.61 2.48 -9.40
C VAL A 72 5.85 2.83 -10.86
N LEU A 73 7.09 2.76 -11.30
CA LEU A 73 7.47 3.00 -12.69
C LEU A 73 7.15 1.76 -13.52
N TYR A 74 6.28 1.87 -14.52
CA TYR A 74 5.81 0.70 -15.27
C TYR A 74 6.94 0.05 -16.08
N ALA A 75 7.86 0.86 -16.63
CA ALA A 75 9.04 0.37 -17.33
C ALA A 75 9.95 -0.52 -16.46
N ASP A 76 10.08 -0.21 -15.16
CA ASP A 76 10.87 -1.04 -14.25
C ASP A 76 10.19 -2.40 -13.99
N ILE A 77 8.85 -2.44 -14.05
CA ILE A 77 8.08 -3.68 -13.92
C ILE A 77 8.21 -4.52 -15.20
N ASP A 78 8.11 -3.90 -16.38
CA ASP A 78 8.33 -4.56 -17.67
C ASP A 78 9.73 -5.21 -17.71
N GLU A 79 10.77 -4.46 -17.31
CA GLU A 79 12.15 -4.96 -17.27
C GLU A 79 12.31 -6.14 -16.29
N GLU A 80 11.75 -6.03 -15.08
CA GLU A 80 11.82 -7.12 -14.09
C GLU A 80 11.03 -8.36 -14.53
N ALA A 81 9.90 -8.17 -15.23
CA ALA A 81 9.11 -9.24 -15.79
C ALA A 81 9.81 -9.93 -16.99
N GLY A 82 10.68 -9.19 -17.69
CA GLY A 82 11.28 -9.62 -18.96
C GLY A 82 10.28 -9.58 -20.12
N GLU A 83 9.29 -8.69 -20.04
CA GLU A 83 8.22 -8.51 -21.02
C GLU A 83 8.49 -7.29 -21.93
N ASP A 84 7.67 -7.13 -22.98
CA ASP A 84 7.78 -6.01 -23.92
C ASP A 84 7.32 -4.68 -23.27
N GLU A 85 7.76 -3.55 -23.85
CA GLU A 85 7.40 -2.20 -23.38
C GLU A 85 5.87 -1.98 -23.41
N ASN A 86 5.32 -1.45 -22.30
CA ASN A 86 3.88 -1.27 -22.05
C ASN A 86 3.11 -2.57 -21.84
N TRP A 87 3.77 -3.66 -21.43
CA TRP A 87 3.09 -4.85 -20.94
C TRP A 87 2.38 -4.57 -19.61
N PHE A 88 3.04 -3.85 -18.71
CA PHE A 88 2.48 -3.39 -17.45
C PHE A 88 1.91 -1.98 -17.57
N ASP A 89 0.70 -1.77 -17.04
CA ASP A 89 0.04 -0.47 -17.02
C ASP A 89 -0.76 -0.26 -15.71
N ALA A 90 -1.50 0.86 -15.66
CA ALA A 90 -2.36 1.18 -14.52
C ALA A 90 -3.45 0.13 -14.26
N ALA A 91 -4.00 -0.49 -15.31
CA ALA A 91 -5.07 -1.48 -15.19
C ALA A 91 -4.50 -2.79 -14.61
N GLU A 92 -3.38 -3.26 -15.13
CA GLU A 92 -2.66 -4.43 -14.59
C GLU A 92 -2.28 -4.20 -13.12
N PHE A 93 -1.83 -3.00 -12.77
CA PHE A 93 -1.54 -2.66 -11.37
C PHE A 93 -2.79 -2.72 -10.48
N GLU A 94 -3.90 -2.12 -10.91
CA GLU A 94 -5.15 -2.12 -10.14
C GLU A 94 -5.76 -3.52 -9.98
N GLU A 95 -5.70 -4.36 -11.02
CA GLU A 95 -6.19 -5.75 -10.95
C GLU A 95 -5.45 -6.60 -9.92
N ASN A 96 -4.17 -6.30 -9.70
CA ASN A 96 -3.32 -7.00 -8.76
C ASN A 96 -3.29 -6.37 -7.36
N MET A 97 -3.98 -5.25 -7.17
CA MET A 97 -4.04 -4.49 -5.92
C MET A 97 -5.40 -4.66 -5.23
N SER A 98 -5.38 -5.07 -3.96
CA SER A 98 -6.62 -5.26 -3.18
C SER A 98 -7.09 -3.98 -2.48
N THR A 99 -6.16 -3.19 -1.96
CA THR A 99 -6.40 -1.98 -1.16
C THR A 99 -5.21 -1.05 -1.26
N HIS A 100 -5.43 0.25 -1.07
CA HIS A 100 -4.38 1.25 -0.92
C HIS A 100 -4.74 2.26 0.18
N TYR A 101 -3.73 2.95 0.71
CA TYR A 101 -3.87 4.07 1.62
C TYR A 101 -2.88 5.18 1.25
N GLY A 102 -3.25 6.43 1.54
CA GLY A 102 -2.62 7.60 0.93
C GLY A 102 -3.34 7.98 -0.37
N ARG A 103 -2.82 9.00 -1.05
CA ARG A 103 -3.34 9.47 -2.33
C ARG A 103 -2.60 8.77 -3.46
N MET A 104 -3.34 8.05 -4.30
CA MET A 104 -2.81 7.40 -5.49
C MET A 104 -3.16 8.24 -6.72
N VAL A 105 -2.18 8.43 -7.61
CA VAL A 105 -2.35 9.12 -8.89
C VAL A 105 -1.76 8.25 -9.99
N HIS A 106 -2.57 7.96 -11.01
CA HIS A 106 -2.09 7.30 -12.23
C HIS A 106 -1.69 8.36 -13.27
N LEU A 107 -0.53 8.15 -13.86
CA LEU A 107 -0.07 8.80 -15.08
C LEU A 107 0.10 7.73 -16.16
N ASP A 108 0.41 8.15 -17.39
CA ASP A 108 0.57 7.23 -18.51
C ASP A 108 1.73 6.23 -18.30
N ASP A 109 2.80 6.62 -17.59
CA ASP A 109 4.04 5.83 -17.45
C ASP A 109 4.30 5.31 -16.03
N ARG A 110 3.48 5.72 -15.04
CA ARG A 110 3.68 5.39 -13.63
C ARG A 110 2.44 5.58 -12.77
N THR A 111 2.42 4.88 -11.64
CA THR A 111 1.55 5.21 -10.50
C THR A 111 2.36 5.92 -9.42
N ILE A 112 1.83 6.98 -8.84
CA ILE A 112 2.44 7.72 -7.74
C ILE A 112 1.61 7.57 -6.47
N MET A 113 2.29 7.23 -5.37
CA MET A 113 1.70 7.18 -4.03
C MET A 113 2.19 8.37 -3.20
N PHE A 114 1.26 9.10 -2.58
CA PHE A 114 1.53 10.21 -1.67
C PHE A 114 0.94 9.93 -0.29
N ALA A 115 1.75 10.11 0.75
CA ALA A 115 1.30 10.06 2.13
C ALA A 115 0.45 11.28 2.48
N ASN A 116 0.85 12.47 2.02
CA ASN A 116 0.15 13.72 2.31
C ASN A 116 -0.62 14.20 1.07
N PRO A 117 -1.93 14.45 1.15
CA PRO A 117 -2.75 14.83 0.00
C PRO A 117 -2.31 16.12 -0.69
N GLU A 118 -1.73 17.08 0.03
CA GLU A 118 -1.22 18.34 -0.50
C GLU A 118 -0.11 18.14 -1.54
N ASP A 119 0.72 17.11 -1.37
CA ASP A 119 1.82 16.79 -2.29
C ASP A 119 1.29 16.27 -3.65
N ALA A 120 0.05 15.75 -3.66
CA ALA A 120 -0.59 15.27 -4.88
C ALA A 120 -1.30 16.39 -5.66
N ALA A 121 -1.46 17.59 -5.07
CA ALA A 121 -2.28 18.67 -5.63
C ALA A 121 -1.88 19.04 -7.06
N GLU A 122 -0.57 19.12 -7.34
CA GLU A 122 -0.04 19.46 -8.66
C GLU A 122 -0.43 18.46 -9.76
N TYR A 123 -0.72 17.22 -9.40
CA TYR A 123 -1.08 16.16 -10.34
C TYR A 123 -2.58 16.03 -10.57
N ILE A 124 -3.40 16.59 -9.66
CA ILE A 124 -4.86 16.44 -9.66
C ILE A 124 -5.59 17.77 -9.83
N ASP A 125 -4.88 18.88 -9.94
CA ASP A 125 -5.48 20.21 -9.92
C ASP A 125 -6.51 20.38 -11.03
N PHE A 126 -7.68 20.86 -10.64
CA PHE A 126 -8.88 21.00 -11.44
C PHE A 126 -9.19 22.49 -11.49
N ASP A 127 -8.70 23.19 -12.52
CA ASP A 127 -9.00 24.62 -12.79
C ASP A 127 -10.46 24.81 -13.28
N LEU A 128 -11.43 24.32 -12.52
CA LEU A 128 -12.85 24.53 -12.82
C LEU A 128 -13.37 25.65 -11.92
N LYS A 129 -13.20 26.88 -12.42
CA LYS A 129 -13.79 28.08 -11.82
C LYS A 129 -15.31 27.95 -11.86
N PRO A 130 -16.02 28.13 -10.74
CA PRO A 130 -17.48 28.09 -10.73
C PRO A 130 -18.01 29.12 -11.72
N VAL A 131 -18.80 28.65 -12.69
CA VAL A 131 -19.50 29.53 -13.62
C VAL A 131 -20.46 30.38 -12.76
N THR A 132 -20.21 31.68 -12.73
CA THR A 132 -21.04 32.64 -11.99
C THR A 132 -22.29 32.97 -12.78
#